data_AF-A0A2M8FTW2-F1
#
_entry.id   AF-A0A2M8FTW2-F1
#
_cell.length_a   1.000
_cell.length_b   1.000
_cell.length_c   1.000
_cell.angle_alpha   90.00
_cell.angle_beta   90.00
_cell.angle_gamma   90.00
#
_symmetry.space_group_name_H-M   'P 1'
#
loop_
_entity.id
_entity.type
_entity.pdbx_description
1 polymer ?
#
loop_
_entity_poly.entity_id
_entity_poly.type
_entity_poly.pdbx_seq_one_letter_code
_entity_poly.pdbx_strand_id
1 'polypeptide(L)'
;MILKKKSESSIGAAKALNEINYYSSSVHCSYYSCLQLIKHILLHKYKKSEDELRNEQEKSGKPSHEYLINSILIKIRDVSPINFRDVSRELPALKMARIDADYKEIEIKKGMSEDAFDKATELLTTLNMAFKI
;
A
#
# COMPACT_ATOMS: atom_id res chain seq x y z
N MET A 1 12.19 -7.29 8.63
CA MET A 1 11.02 -7.85 9.37
C MET A 1 10.11 -6.79 9.98
N ILE A 2 10.61 -5.70 10.57
CA ILE A 2 9.78 -4.70 11.27
C ILE A 2 8.68 -4.11 10.37
N LEU A 3 8.99 -3.72 9.13
CA LEU A 3 7.99 -3.15 8.21
C LEU A 3 6.88 -4.14 7.82
N LYS A 4 7.19 -5.43 7.68
CA LYS A 4 6.17 -6.47 7.44
C LYS A 4 5.22 -6.58 8.63
N LYS A 5 5.76 -6.62 9.86
CA LYS A 5 4.94 -6.61 11.08
C LYS A 5 4.08 -5.34 11.20
N LYS A 6 4.63 -4.18 10.85
CA LYS A 6 3.85 -2.92 10.79
C LYS A 6 2.70 -3.05 9.79
N SER A 7 2.95 -3.62 8.62
CA SER A 7 1.93 -3.85 7.59
C SER A 7 0.79 -4.72 8.12
N GLU A 8 1.14 -5.84 8.78
CA GLU A 8 0.20 -6.75 9.45
C GLU A 8 -0.60 -6.05 10.55
N SER A 9 0.05 -5.22 11.38
CA SER A 9 -0.64 -4.41 12.40
C SER A 9 -1.56 -3.37 11.78
N SER A 10 -1.16 -2.71 10.69
CA SER A 10 -1.98 -1.71 10.01
C SER A 10 -3.23 -2.32 9.38
N ILE A 11 -3.13 -3.48 8.73
CA ILE A 11 -4.34 -4.13 8.17
C ILE A 11 -5.25 -4.67 9.28
N GLY A 12 -4.69 -5.17 10.38
CA GLY A 12 -5.46 -5.56 11.56
C GLY A 12 -6.20 -4.38 12.19
N ALA A 13 -5.54 -3.22 12.29
CA ALA A 13 -6.17 -1.98 12.76
C ALA A 13 -7.29 -1.52 11.82
N ALA A 14 -7.10 -1.58 10.50
CA ALA A 14 -8.14 -1.22 9.53
C ALA A 14 -9.41 -2.05 9.75
N LYS A 15 -9.27 -3.37 9.95
CA LYS A 15 -10.41 -4.24 10.27
C LYS A 15 -11.14 -3.79 11.54
N ALA A 16 -10.41 -3.60 12.64
CA ALA A 16 -11.01 -3.20 13.91
C ALA A 16 -11.70 -1.82 13.82
N LEU A 17 -11.11 -0.88 13.08
CA LEU A 17 -11.67 0.46 12.87
C LEU A 17 -12.98 0.42 12.04
N ASN A 18 -13.08 -0.47 11.06
CA ASN A 18 -14.33 -0.71 10.34
C ASN A 18 -15.46 -1.19 11.27
N GLU A 19 -15.16 -2.08 12.21
CA GLU A 19 -16.15 -2.65 13.15
C GLU A 19 -16.75 -1.60 14.10
N ILE A 20 -16.01 -0.53 14.39
CA ILE A 20 -16.44 0.57 15.27
C ILE A 20 -16.73 1.88 14.52
N ASN A 21 -16.93 1.80 13.20
CA ASN A 21 -17.33 2.90 12.33
C ASN A 21 -16.30 4.06 12.17
N TYR A 22 -15.02 3.83 12.46
CA TYR A 22 -13.94 4.81 12.18
C TYR A 22 -13.42 4.65 10.75
N TYR A 23 -14.29 4.97 9.80
CA TYR A 23 -14.08 4.69 8.38
C TYR A 23 -12.87 5.40 7.77
N SER A 24 -12.70 6.71 8.00
CA SER A 24 -11.52 7.43 7.47
C SER A 24 -10.20 6.84 7.97
N SER A 25 -10.13 6.53 9.27
CA SER A 25 -8.95 5.91 9.86
C SER A 25 -8.70 4.49 9.34
N SER A 26 -9.76 3.73 9.06
CA SER A 26 -9.64 2.42 8.43
C SER A 26 -9.06 2.52 7.02
N VAL A 27 -9.54 3.45 6.18
CA VAL A 27 -8.96 3.70 4.84
C VAL A 27 -7.48 4.05 4.93
N HIS A 28 -7.10 4.92 5.88
CA HIS A 28 -5.71 5.26 6.14
C HIS A 28 -4.87 4.01 6.47
N CYS A 29 -5.32 3.20 7.42
CA CYS A 29 -4.64 1.97 7.83
C CYS A 29 -4.53 0.95 6.69
N SER A 30 -5.59 0.78 5.88
CA SER A 30 -5.61 -0.06 4.69
C SER A 30 -4.53 0.36 3.69
N TYR A 31 -4.44 1.64 3.37
CA TYR A 31 -3.40 2.18 2.49
C TYR A 31 -1.97 1.99 3.04
N TYR A 32 -1.76 2.32 4.31
CA TYR A 32 -0.43 2.24 4.92
C TYR A 32 0.07 0.81 5.06
N SER A 33 -0.82 -0.16 5.24
CA SER A 33 -0.44 -1.58 5.25
C SER A 33 0.25 -1.98 3.94
N CYS A 34 -0.31 -1.59 2.79
CA CYS A 34 0.27 -1.84 1.47
C CYS A 34 1.63 -1.13 1.31
N LEU A 35 1.70 0.15 1.70
CA LEU A 35 2.92 0.94 1.56
C LEU A 35 4.10 0.38 2.37
N GLN A 36 3.83 -0.08 3.59
CA GLN A 36 4.82 -0.68 4.47
C GLN A 36 5.31 -2.02 3.91
N LEU A 37 4.42 -2.84 3.34
CA LEU A 37 4.81 -4.09 2.66
C LEU A 37 5.66 -3.80 1.42
N ILE A 38 5.27 -2.82 0.61
CA ILE A 38 6.04 -2.39 -0.56
C ILE A 38 7.46 -1.97 -0.15
N LYS A 39 7.58 -1.13 0.87
CA LYS A 39 8.90 -0.73 1.39
C LYS A 39 9.69 -1.92 1.91
N HIS A 40 9.03 -2.86 2.61
CA HIS A 40 9.64 -4.11 3.04
C HIS A 40 10.20 -4.94 1.87
N ILE A 41 9.44 -5.10 0.78
CA ILE A 41 9.86 -5.82 -0.42
C ILE A 41 11.11 -5.16 -1.01
N LEU A 42 11.10 -3.84 -1.19
CA LEU A 42 12.24 -3.13 -1.78
C LEU A 42 13.51 -3.29 -0.94
N LEU A 43 13.41 -3.17 0.38
CA LEU A 43 14.56 -3.28 1.27
C LEU A 43 15.11 -4.71 1.37
N HIS A 44 14.23 -5.71 1.46
CA HIS A 44 14.66 -7.07 1.81
C HIS A 44 14.71 -8.02 0.61
N LYS A 45 13.75 -7.94 -0.32
CA LYS A 45 13.74 -8.78 -1.53
C LYS A 45 14.70 -8.24 -2.58
N TYR A 46 14.69 -6.93 -2.79
CA TYR A 46 15.54 -6.24 -3.76
C TYR A 46 16.83 -5.67 -3.16
N LYS A 47 17.08 -5.93 -1.87
CA LYS A 47 18.31 -5.57 -1.16
C LYS A 47 18.68 -4.08 -1.24
N LYS A 48 17.67 -3.20 -1.38
CA LYS A 48 17.91 -1.76 -1.30
C LYS A 48 18.19 -1.37 0.14
N SER A 49 19.08 -0.42 0.34
CA SER A 49 19.23 0.31 1.59
C SER A 49 18.21 1.44 1.70
N GLU A 50 18.00 1.93 2.92
CA GLU A 50 17.20 3.14 3.16
C GLU A 50 17.80 4.36 2.45
N ASP A 51 19.14 4.46 2.40
CA ASP A 51 19.84 5.55 1.73
C ASP A 51 19.66 5.49 0.21
N GLU A 52 19.73 4.29 -0.40
CA GLU A 52 19.43 4.13 -1.82
C GLU A 52 17.99 4.53 -2.14
N LEU A 53 17.02 4.05 -1.35
CA LEU A 53 15.62 4.43 -1.55
C LEU A 53 15.42 5.94 -1.45
N ARG A 54 16.04 6.60 -0.46
CA ARG A 54 15.97 8.05 -0.30
C ARG A 54 16.62 8.79 -1.47
N ASN A 55 17.83 8.41 -1.84
CA ASN A 55 18.57 9.05 -2.93
C ASN A 55 17.86 8.89 -4.29
N GLU A 56 17.32 7.71 -4.57
CA GLU A 56 16.54 7.47 -5.79
C GLU A 56 15.22 8.25 -5.78
N GLN A 57 14.55 8.34 -4.63
CA GLN A 57 13.36 9.16 -4.47
C GLN A 57 13.67 10.63 -4.77
N GLU A 58 14.71 11.19 -4.17
CA GLU A 58 15.15 12.57 -4.40
C GLU A 58 15.47 12.82 -5.88
N LYS A 59 16.25 11.94 -6.51
CA LYS A 59 16.59 12.03 -7.94
C LYS A 59 15.36 11.92 -8.85
N SER A 60 14.34 11.18 -8.43
CA SER A 60 13.11 11.03 -9.22
C SER A 60 12.23 12.28 -9.22
N GLY A 61 12.43 13.20 -8.26
CA GLY A 61 11.57 14.36 -8.05
C GLY A 61 10.13 14.02 -7.59
N LYS A 62 9.84 12.75 -7.28
CA LYS A 62 8.50 12.28 -6.92
C LYS A 62 8.31 12.26 -5.40
N PRO A 63 7.08 12.48 -4.91
CA PRO A 63 6.73 12.23 -3.51
C PRO A 63 7.06 10.79 -3.11
N SER A 64 7.50 10.59 -1.87
CA SER A 64 7.97 9.30 -1.34
C SER A 64 7.02 8.14 -1.63
N HIS A 65 5.73 8.33 -1.40
CA HIS A 65 4.71 7.30 -1.63
C HIS A 65 4.57 6.95 -3.12
N GLU A 66 4.65 7.95 -3.99
CA GLU A 66 4.54 7.76 -5.43
C GLU A 66 5.77 7.08 -6.00
N TYR A 67 6.96 7.41 -5.47
CA TYR A 67 8.19 6.70 -5.78
C TYR A 67 8.09 5.20 -5.44
N LEU A 68 7.60 4.87 -4.23
CA LEU A 68 7.42 3.48 -3.81
C LEU A 68 6.41 2.72 -4.69
N ILE A 69 5.27 3.33 -5.00
CA ILE A 69 4.24 2.75 -5.88
C ILE A 69 4.82 2.47 -7.26
N ASN A 70 5.48 3.45 -7.88
CA ASN A 70 6.08 3.25 -9.20
C ASN A 70 7.16 2.17 -9.19
N SER A 71 7.98 2.14 -8.13
CA SER A 71 9.02 1.13 -7.97
C SER A 71 8.44 -0.28 -7.91
N ILE A 72 7.39 -0.53 -7.12
CA ILE A 72 6.79 -1.86 -7.03
C ILE A 72 6.05 -2.25 -8.31
N LEU A 73 5.42 -1.30 -9.00
CA LEU A 73 4.74 -1.57 -10.27
C LEU A 73 5.71 -2.03 -11.36
N ILE A 74 6.90 -1.45 -11.42
CA ILE A 74 7.96 -1.95 -12.30
C ILE A 74 8.35 -3.38 -11.91
N LYS A 75 8.56 -3.65 -10.62
CA LYS A 75 8.97 -4.97 -10.15
C LYS A 75 7.92 -6.06 -10.36
N ILE A 76 6.64 -5.77 -10.11
CA ILE A 76 5.59 -6.76 -10.28
C ILE A 76 5.32 -7.07 -11.75
N ARG A 77 5.49 -6.09 -12.64
CA ARG A 77 5.45 -6.33 -14.10
C ARG A 77 6.44 -7.39 -14.52
N ASP A 78 7.63 -7.40 -13.92
CA ASP A 78 8.69 -8.34 -14.27
C ASP A 78 8.46 -9.73 -13.66
N VAL A 79 8.02 -9.81 -12.39
CA VAL A 79 7.89 -11.10 -11.68
C VAL A 79 6.52 -11.76 -11.82
N SER A 80 5.48 -10.98 -12.13
CA SER A 80 4.11 -11.46 -12.23
C SER A 80 3.27 -10.58 -13.17
N PRO A 81 3.51 -10.66 -14.50
CA PRO A 81 2.78 -9.86 -15.50
C PRO A 81 1.25 -9.99 -15.41
N ILE A 82 0.75 -11.17 -15.01
CA ILE A 82 -0.68 -11.44 -14.84
C ILE A 82 -1.27 -10.53 -13.76
N ASN A 83 -0.62 -10.46 -12.60
CA ASN A 83 -1.07 -9.64 -11.46
C ASN A 83 -0.75 -8.15 -11.63
N PHE A 84 0.14 -7.77 -12.55
CA PHE A 84 0.49 -6.38 -12.77
C PHE A 84 -0.73 -5.53 -13.10
N ARG A 85 -1.66 -6.05 -13.92
CA ARG A 85 -2.87 -5.32 -14.31
C ARG A 85 -3.67 -4.89 -13.09
N ASP A 86 -3.99 -5.82 -12.18
CA ASP A 86 -4.81 -5.51 -11.02
C ASP A 86 -4.04 -4.63 -10.02
N VAL A 87 -2.77 -4.92 -9.75
CA VAL A 87 -1.97 -4.06 -8.85
C VAL A 87 -1.81 -2.65 -9.38
N SER A 88 -1.66 -2.48 -10.69
CA SER A 88 -1.56 -1.15 -11.34
C SER A 88 -2.87 -0.36 -11.31
N ARG A 89 -4.01 -1.02 -11.10
CA ARG A 89 -5.33 -0.39 -10.93
C ARG A 89 -5.63 -0.10 -9.47
N GLU A 90 -5.53 -1.12 -8.61
CA GLU A 90 -6.01 -1.05 -7.23
C GLU A 90 -5.10 -0.19 -6.34
N LEU A 91 -3.77 -0.24 -6.52
CA LEU A 91 -2.85 0.49 -5.65
C LEU A 91 -2.96 2.02 -5.82
N PRO A 92 -3.06 2.59 -7.05
CA PRO A 92 -3.39 3.99 -7.22
C PRO A 92 -4.80 4.36 -6.74
N ALA A 93 -5.80 3.49 -6.92
CA ALA A 93 -7.15 3.72 -6.42
C ALA A 93 -7.16 3.85 -4.88
N LEU A 94 -6.43 2.97 -4.18
CA LEU A 94 -6.28 3.02 -2.73
C LEU A 94 -5.54 4.27 -2.26
N LYS A 95 -4.55 4.77 -3.04
CA LYS A 95 -3.91 6.08 -2.78
C LYS A 95 -4.94 7.21 -2.84
N MET A 96 -5.84 7.19 -3.83
CA MET A 96 -6.89 8.19 -3.97
C MET A 96 -7.90 8.13 -2.82
N ALA A 97 -8.35 6.93 -2.45
CA ALA A 97 -9.23 6.73 -1.29
C ALA A 97 -8.62 7.30 0.00
N ARG A 98 -7.31 7.11 0.20
CA ARG A 98 -6.60 7.71 1.36
C ARG A 98 -6.52 9.23 1.29
N ILE A 99 -6.32 9.82 0.10
CA ILE A 99 -6.35 11.29 -0.04
C ILE A 99 -7.73 11.83 0.33
N ASP A 100 -8.77 11.15 -0.13
CA ASP A 100 -10.16 11.47 0.18
C ASP A 100 -10.42 11.40 1.69
N ALA A 101 -9.96 10.33 2.34
CA ALA A 101 -10.15 10.11 3.77
C ALA A 101 -9.35 11.06 4.68
N ASP A 102 -8.10 11.38 4.32
CA ASP A 102 -7.19 12.11 5.20
C ASP A 102 -7.27 13.64 4.99
N TYR A 103 -7.61 14.09 3.78
CA TYR A 103 -7.40 15.49 3.39
C TYR A 103 -8.59 16.19 2.76
N LYS A 104 -9.55 15.47 2.20
CA LYS A 104 -10.73 16.11 1.61
C LYS A 104 -11.82 16.30 2.65
N GLU A 105 -12.57 17.38 2.50
CA GLU A 105 -13.76 17.65 3.30
C GLU A 105 -14.94 16.80 2.79
N ILE A 106 -14.82 15.48 2.94
CA ILE A 106 -15.87 14.53 2.58
C ILE A 106 -16.07 13.51 3.70
N GLU A 107 -17.31 13.05 3.87
CA GLU A 107 -17.61 11.96 4.78
C GLU A 107 -17.28 10.61 4.13
N ILE A 108 -16.38 9.84 4.75
CA ILE A 108 -16.10 8.46 4.33
C ILE A 108 -17.18 7.54 4.88
N LYS A 109 -17.94 6.94 3.98
CA LYS A 109 -19.01 6.00 4.31
C LYS A 109 -18.46 4.58 4.43
N LYS A 110 -19.23 3.74 5.14
CA LYS A 110 -18.93 2.32 5.34
C LYS A 110 -18.44 1.60 4.08
N GLY A 111 -19.20 1.68 2.98
CA GLY A 111 -18.85 0.98 1.74
C GLY A 111 -17.53 1.44 1.11
N MET A 112 -17.14 2.70 1.28
CA MET A 112 -15.83 3.20 0.80
C MET A 112 -14.69 2.61 1.63
N SER A 113 -14.92 2.47 2.93
CA SER A 113 -13.96 1.91 3.88
C SER A 113 -13.80 0.40 3.74
N GLU A 114 -14.90 -0.31 3.49
CA GLU A 114 -14.90 -1.74 3.18
C GLU A 114 -14.20 -2.01 1.85
N ASP A 115 -14.52 -1.25 0.79
CA ASP A 115 -13.83 -1.36 -0.51
C ASP A 115 -12.32 -1.11 -0.39
N ALA A 116 -11.89 -0.09 0.37
CA ALA A 116 -10.48 0.17 0.62
C ALA A 116 -9.79 -0.98 1.38
N PHE A 117 -10.48 -1.58 2.36
CA PHE A 117 -9.97 -2.71 3.13
C PHE A 117 -9.83 -3.98 2.29
N ASP A 118 -10.83 -4.27 1.45
CA ASP A 118 -10.84 -5.44 0.56
C ASP A 118 -9.72 -5.33 -0.47
N LYS A 119 -9.60 -4.16 -1.13
CA LYS A 119 -8.48 -3.87 -2.05
C LYS A 119 -7.13 -4.03 -1.38
N ALA A 120 -6.96 -3.52 -0.16
CA ALA A 120 -5.71 -3.65 0.57
C ALA A 120 -5.38 -5.13 0.86
N THR A 121 -6.37 -5.91 1.30
CA THR A 121 -6.20 -7.33 1.60
C THR A 121 -5.82 -8.15 0.36
N GLU A 122 -6.47 -7.88 -0.78
CA GLU A 122 -6.13 -8.48 -2.08
C GLU A 122 -4.73 -8.09 -2.55
N LEU A 123 -4.37 -6.81 -2.45
CA LEU A 123 -3.04 -6.30 -2.79
C LEU A 123 -1.95 -6.96 -1.94
N LEU A 124 -2.13 -7.02 -0.61
CA LEU A 124 -1.19 -7.67 0.30
C LEU A 124 -1.00 -9.15 -0.06
N THR A 125 -2.09 -9.86 -0.33
CA THR A 125 -2.06 -11.28 -0.74
C THR A 125 -1.29 -11.44 -2.06
N THR A 126 -1.64 -10.63 -3.05
CA THR A 126 -1.01 -10.63 -4.38
C THR A 126 0.49 -10.34 -4.30
N LEU A 127 0.88 -9.34 -3.52
CA LEU A 127 2.29 -8.97 -3.34
C LEU A 127 3.07 -10.07 -2.59
N ASN A 128 2.51 -10.65 -1.53
CA ASN A 128 3.16 -11.73 -0.81
C ASN A 128 3.39 -12.96 -1.72
N MET A 129 2.38 -13.33 -2.53
CA MET A 129 2.49 -14.43 -3.48
C MET A 129 3.51 -14.14 -4.59
N ALA A 130 3.42 -12.98 -5.23
CA ALA A 130 4.29 -12.60 -6.36
C ALA A 130 5.77 -12.53 -5.94
N PHE A 131 6.06 -11.98 -4.75
CA PHE A 131 7.43 -11.80 -4.28
C PHE A 131 7.93 -12.95 -3.38
N LYS A 132 7.04 -13.90 -3.03
CA LYS A 132 7.31 -15.07 -2.18
C LYS A 132 7.91 -14.65 -0.83
N ILE A 133 7.18 -13.81 -0.09
CA ILE A 133 7.60 -13.23 1.19
C ILE A 133 6.60 -13.43 2.31
#